data_AF-C9L477-F1
#
_entry.id   AF-C9L477-F1
#
_cell.length_a   1.000
_cell.length_b   1.000
_cell.length_c   1.000
_cell.angle_alpha   90.00
_cell.angle_beta   90.00
_cell.angle_gamma   90.00
#
_symmetry.space_group_name_H-M   'P 1'
#
loop_
_entity.id
_entity.type
_entity.pdbx_description
1 polymer ?
#
loop_
_entity_poly.entity_id
_entity_poly.type
_entity_poly.pdbx_seq_one_letter_code
_entity_poly.pdbx_strand_id
1 'polypeptide(L)'
;MKKKMLAAILMGTMVFGLAACGNESGNDENANKETTNKEATNQEASSGEAEKSTEAPKGEISVISREEGSGTRSAFIELFGIEEKDASGEKIDNTTEDAQVTNNTSVMMTSVAGNPQAIGYISLGSLDDPVKALKVDGAEATAENVKSDTYKIARPFNIATKEGVSETAQDFISYILSQEGQKIVEDNGYISVGDDAAAYAGTKPSGKIVIAGSSSITPVMEKLKEGYKEVNPNAEIEIQQSDSTTGMESTVNGICDIGMASRELKDSEIEAGLKGQEIALDGIAVIVNNKNSMSDITTDQVKDIYTGEITEWSDLQ
;
A
#
# COMPACT_ATOMS: atom_id res chain seq x y z
N MET A 1 30.76 39.16 -8.31
CA MET A 1 30.50 39.96 -7.08
C MET A 1 28.99 40.13 -6.92
N LYS A 2 28.40 39.45 -5.92
CA LYS A 2 27.19 39.84 -5.17
C LYS A 2 26.98 38.76 -4.10
N LYS A 3 27.37 39.09 -2.87
CA LYS A 3 27.26 38.25 -1.67
C LYS A 3 25.78 38.14 -1.27
N LYS A 4 25.31 36.93 -0.94
CA LYS A 4 24.05 36.72 -0.20
C LYS A 4 24.39 36.24 1.21
N MET A 5 23.74 36.87 2.19
CA MET A 5 23.95 36.73 3.62
C MET A 5 23.50 35.35 4.12
N LEU A 6 24.34 34.72 4.95
CA LEU A 6 23.94 33.60 5.81
C LEU A 6 23.25 34.15 7.06
N ALA A 7 22.07 33.63 7.40
CA ALA A 7 21.45 33.77 8.70
C ALA A 7 21.83 32.56 9.57
N ALA A 8 22.36 32.82 10.77
CA ALA A 8 22.71 31.81 11.76
C ALA A 8 21.50 31.54 12.67
N ILE A 9 21.16 30.27 12.85
CA ILE A 9 20.14 29.81 13.81
C ILE A 9 20.87 29.31 15.06
N LEU A 10 20.59 29.95 16.20
CA LEU A 10 21.08 29.56 17.52
C LEU A 10 20.38 28.27 18.01
N MET A 11 21.17 27.29 18.44
CA MET A 11 20.71 26.17 19.27
C MET A 11 20.46 26.65 20.71
N GLY A 12 19.26 26.38 21.23
CA GLY A 12 18.92 26.54 22.65
C GLY A 12 18.69 25.17 23.29
N THR A 13 19.61 24.74 24.14
CA THR A 13 19.51 23.56 25.01
C THR A 13 18.61 23.85 26.22
N MET A 14 17.59 23.03 26.48
CA MET A 14 16.86 23.04 27.76
C MET A 14 17.37 21.92 28.68
N VAL A 15 17.80 22.33 29.87
CA VAL A 15 18.23 21.49 30.98
C VAL A 15 17.02 21.22 31.88
N PHE A 16 16.73 19.94 32.16
CA PHE A 16 15.79 19.54 33.21
C PHE A 16 16.50 19.55 34.57
N GLY A 17 16.01 20.37 35.50
CA GLY A 17 16.44 20.37 36.90
C GLY A 17 15.62 19.39 37.73
N LEU A 18 16.30 18.43 38.35
CA LEU A 18 15.80 17.66 39.49
C LEU A 18 15.98 18.49 40.77
N ALA A 19 14.94 18.56 41.60
CA ALA A 19 15.08 18.88 43.01
C ALA A 19 14.05 18.08 43.81
N ALA A 20 14.55 17.05 44.49
CA ALA A 20 13.90 16.32 45.56
C ALA A 20 14.19 17.01 46.90
N CYS A 21 13.21 16.99 47.80
CA CYS A 21 13.27 17.03 49.28
C CYS A 21 11.80 16.84 49.71
N GLY A 22 11.34 15.80 50.41
CA GLY A 22 11.92 15.13 51.57
C GLY A 22 11.29 15.72 52.84
N ASN A 23 10.33 15.03 53.47
CA ASN A 23 10.54 14.30 54.73
C ASN A 23 9.21 13.97 55.45
N GLU A 24 9.20 12.80 56.09
CA GLU A 24 8.16 12.19 56.92
C GLU A 24 7.80 13.00 58.18
N SER A 25 6.58 12.78 58.70
CA SER A 25 6.35 12.35 60.09
C SER A 25 4.86 12.31 60.46
N GLY A 26 4.48 11.33 61.29
CA GLY A 26 3.49 11.55 62.34
C GLY A 26 2.19 10.73 62.27
N ASN A 27 2.12 9.72 63.14
CA ASN A 27 1.02 8.79 63.38
C ASN A 27 -0.09 9.38 64.28
N ASP A 28 -1.20 8.64 64.34
CA ASP A 28 -2.15 8.43 65.45
C ASP A 28 -3.57 9.04 65.39
N GLU A 29 -4.52 8.09 65.34
CA GLU A 29 -5.79 7.92 66.11
C GLU A 29 -6.80 9.09 66.17
N ASN A 30 -8.14 8.94 66.07
CA ASN A 30 -9.03 7.92 66.61
C ASN A 30 -10.48 8.10 66.08
N ALA A 31 -11.24 6.99 66.02
CA ALA A 31 -12.71 6.76 66.09
C ALA A 31 -13.74 7.85 65.65
N ASN A 32 -14.88 7.56 65.01
CA ASN A 32 -15.88 6.55 65.40
C ASN A 32 -17.05 6.46 64.38
N LYS A 33 -17.55 5.23 64.13
CA LYS A 33 -18.92 4.75 63.78
C LYS A 33 -19.74 5.46 62.67
N GLU A 34 -20.41 4.76 61.75
CA GLU A 34 -21.41 3.72 62.01
C GLU A 34 -21.76 2.88 60.74
N THR A 35 -21.76 1.56 60.89
CA THR A 35 -22.70 0.50 60.40
C THR A 35 -23.90 0.96 59.51
N THR A 36 -24.42 0.28 58.47
CA THR A 36 -24.50 -1.17 58.14
C THR A 36 -25.12 -1.40 56.73
N ASN A 37 -24.80 -2.57 56.16
CA ASN A 37 -25.60 -3.44 55.26
C ASN A 37 -25.81 -3.15 53.76
N LYS A 38 -24.98 -3.88 52.99
CA LYS A 38 -25.24 -4.70 51.80
C LYS A 38 -26.70 -4.91 51.39
N GLU A 39 -26.94 -4.71 50.09
CA GLU A 39 -27.70 -5.65 49.25
C GLU A 39 -26.97 -5.83 47.91
N ALA A 40 -26.86 -7.08 47.49
CA ALA A 40 -26.16 -7.51 46.29
C ALA A 40 -27.15 -7.60 45.12
N THR A 41 -26.75 -7.10 43.94
CA THR A 41 -27.39 -7.48 42.68
C THR A 41 -26.31 -7.68 41.62
N ASN A 42 -26.37 -8.86 41.01
CA ASN A 42 -25.54 -9.35 39.93
C ASN A 42 -25.42 -8.34 38.78
N GLN A 43 -24.18 -8.05 38.36
CA GLN A 43 -23.91 -7.56 37.01
C GLN A 43 -23.70 -8.77 36.11
N GLU A 44 -24.69 -9.07 35.28
CA GLU A 44 -24.47 -9.79 34.04
C GLU A 44 -23.65 -8.90 33.10
N ALA A 45 -22.52 -9.43 32.63
CA ALA A 45 -21.74 -8.84 31.58
C ALA A 45 -22.52 -8.98 30.26
N SER A 46 -23.08 -7.88 29.77
CA SER A 46 -23.56 -7.78 28.40
C SER A 46 -22.34 -7.62 27.48
N SER A 47 -21.98 -8.71 26.78
CA SER A 47 -21.18 -8.65 25.58
C SER A 47 -21.97 -7.90 24.51
N GLY A 48 -21.67 -6.62 24.34
CA GLY A 48 -22.20 -5.83 23.23
C GLY A 48 -21.64 -6.35 21.92
N GLU A 49 -22.39 -7.20 21.23
CA GLU A 49 -22.23 -7.37 19.79
C GLU A 49 -22.44 -6.00 19.14
N ALA A 50 -21.45 -5.52 18.39
CA ALA A 50 -21.58 -4.30 17.62
C ALA A 50 -22.69 -4.52 16.57
N GLU A 51 -23.77 -3.75 16.66
CA GLU A 51 -24.80 -3.71 15.63
C GLU A 51 -24.15 -3.37 14.29
N LYS A 52 -24.15 -4.35 13.38
CA LYS A 52 -23.72 -4.19 12.00
C LYS A 52 -24.75 -3.28 11.31
N SER A 53 -24.42 -2.01 11.11
CA SER A 53 -25.31 -1.08 10.39
C SER A 53 -25.57 -1.62 8.99
N THR A 54 -26.84 -1.71 8.61
CA THR A 54 -27.29 -2.34 7.36
C THR A 54 -27.42 -1.37 6.17
N GLU A 55 -27.10 -0.09 6.35
CA GLU A 55 -27.16 0.94 5.30
C GLU A 55 -25.78 1.56 5.09
N ALA A 56 -25.42 1.91 3.84
CA ALA A 56 -24.13 2.54 3.57
C ALA A 56 -24.10 3.89 4.32
N PRO A 57 -22.91 4.46 4.60
CA PRO A 57 -22.83 5.80 5.19
C PRO A 57 -23.75 6.74 4.41
N LYS A 58 -24.49 7.60 5.11
CA LYS A 58 -25.22 8.69 4.44
C LYS A 58 -24.27 9.88 4.35
N GLY A 59 -24.27 10.58 3.21
CA GLY A 59 -23.46 11.76 2.99
C GLY A 59 -22.40 11.61 1.89
N GLU A 60 -21.66 12.71 1.74
CA GLU A 60 -20.68 12.93 0.70
C GLU A 60 -19.57 11.88 0.72
N ILE A 61 -19.22 11.35 -0.44
CA ILE A 61 -18.16 10.37 -0.64
C ILE A 61 -16.81 11.09 -0.55
N SER A 62 -15.97 10.65 0.38
CA SER A 62 -14.59 11.13 0.46
C SER A 62 -13.72 10.28 -0.48
N VAL A 63 -13.56 10.75 -1.71
CA VAL A 63 -12.71 10.09 -2.71
C VAL A 63 -11.25 10.25 -2.31
N ILE A 64 -10.53 9.13 -2.17
CA ILE A 64 -9.10 9.12 -1.92
C ILE A 64 -8.41 8.50 -3.15
N SER A 65 -7.47 9.25 -3.71
CA SER A 65 -6.66 8.86 -4.86
C SER A 65 -5.17 8.78 -4.48
N ARG A 66 -4.37 8.34 -5.44
CA ARG A 66 -2.91 8.21 -5.32
C ARG A 66 -2.18 9.33 -6.04
N GLU A 67 -0.95 9.55 -5.63
CA GLU A 67 -0.04 10.56 -6.19
C GLU A 67 0.17 10.39 -7.69
N GLU A 68 0.47 11.50 -8.37
CA GLU A 68 1.02 11.46 -9.72
C GLU A 68 2.29 10.59 -9.74
N GLY A 69 2.44 9.75 -10.75
CA GLY A 69 3.54 8.79 -10.85
C GLY A 69 3.25 7.41 -10.22
N SER A 70 2.18 7.29 -9.43
CA SER A 70 1.72 6.02 -8.86
C SER A 70 1.31 5.02 -9.93
N GLY A 71 1.96 3.85 -9.97
CA GLY A 71 1.53 2.74 -10.83
C GLY A 71 0.12 2.25 -10.50
N THR A 72 -0.30 2.32 -9.24
CA THR A 72 -1.67 1.96 -8.83
C THR A 72 -2.69 2.94 -9.35
N ARG A 73 -2.41 4.23 -9.34
CA ARG A 73 -3.29 5.19 -10.01
C ARG A 73 -3.39 4.88 -11.50
N SER A 74 -2.25 4.77 -12.19
CA SER A 74 -2.22 4.52 -13.64
C SER A 74 -3.02 3.29 -14.03
N ALA A 75 -2.83 2.17 -13.33
CA ALA A 75 -3.59 0.95 -13.60
C ALA A 75 -5.08 1.10 -13.24
N PHE A 76 -5.39 1.72 -12.10
CA PHE A 76 -6.77 1.92 -11.64
C PHE A 76 -7.59 2.77 -12.63
N ILE A 77 -7.07 3.93 -13.04
CA ILE A 77 -7.80 4.83 -13.95
C ILE A 77 -8.00 4.21 -15.34
N GLU A 78 -7.06 3.39 -15.81
CA GLU A 78 -7.19 2.67 -17.08
C GLU A 78 -8.23 1.55 -16.97
N LEU A 79 -8.16 0.71 -15.92
CA LEU A 79 -9.04 -0.45 -15.74
C LEU A 79 -10.50 -0.07 -15.49
N PHE A 80 -10.76 1.05 -14.81
CA PHE A 80 -12.11 1.56 -14.57
C PHE A 80 -12.57 2.56 -15.65
N GLY A 81 -11.74 2.85 -16.66
CA GLY A 81 -12.10 3.78 -17.74
C GLY A 81 -12.29 5.24 -17.29
N ILE A 82 -11.60 5.64 -16.21
CA ILE A 82 -11.51 7.03 -15.74
C ILE A 82 -10.54 7.82 -16.63
N GLU A 83 -9.49 7.16 -17.11
CA GLU A 83 -8.60 7.71 -18.15
C GLU A 83 -9.22 7.53 -19.53
N GLU A 84 -9.42 8.62 -20.25
CA GLU A 84 -9.97 8.61 -21.60
C GLU A 84 -8.99 9.27 -22.58
N LYS A 85 -9.08 8.91 -23.87
CA LYS A 85 -8.29 9.57 -24.90
C LYS A 85 -9.05 10.77 -25.45
N ASP A 86 -8.39 11.92 -25.50
CA ASP A 86 -8.93 13.10 -26.17
C ASP A 86 -8.93 12.95 -27.70
N ALA A 87 -9.40 13.98 -28.40
CA ALA A 87 -9.45 13.99 -29.87
C ALA A 87 -8.06 13.89 -30.55
N SER A 88 -6.98 14.18 -29.82
CA SER A 88 -5.60 14.05 -30.30
C SER A 88 -4.98 12.68 -29.99
N GLY A 89 -5.67 11.85 -29.21
CA GLY A 89 -5.21 10.55 -28.74
C GLY A 89 -4.40 10.63 -27.43
N GLU A 90 -4.32 11.81 -26.81
CA GLU A 90 -3.67 12.01 -25.51
C GLU A 90 -4.55 11.42 -24.40
N LYS A 91 -3.93 10.66 -23.50
CA LYS A 91 -4.59 10.07 -22.33
C LYS A 91 -4.82 11.17 -21.29
N ILE A 92 -6.08 11.39 -20.91
CA ILE A 92 -6.53 12.37 -19.92
C ILE A 92 -7.10 11.61 -18.73
N ASP A 93 -6.49 11.80 -17.56
CA ASP A 93 -7.00 11.31 -16.29
C ASP A 93 -8.13 12.23 -15.79
N ASN A 94 -9.38 11.73 -15.80
CA ASN A 94 -10.55 12.47 -15.34
C ASN A 94 -10.85 12.29 -13.84
N THR A 95 -9.87 11.86 -13.03
CA THR A 95 -10.05 11.81 -11.58
C THR A 95 -10.46 13.18 -11.05
N THR A 96 -11.53 13.25 -10.25
CA THR A 96 -12.06 14.48 -9.66
C THR A 96 -10.98 15.27 -8.92
N GLU A 97 -11.00 16.60 -9.08
CA GLU A 97 -10.08 17.52 -8.40
C GLU A 97 -10.30 17.54 -6.88
N ASP A 98 -11.48 17.11 -6.41
CA ASP A 98 -11.83 17.02 -4.99
C ASP A 98 -11.21 15.80 -4.29
N ALA A 99 -10.58 14.88 -5.04
CA ALA A 99 -9.98 13.67 -4.48
C ALA A 99 -8.79 14.01 -3.56
N GLN A 100 -8.82 13.47 -2.33
CA GLN A 100 -7.67 13.54 -1.44
C GLN A 100 -6.54 12.67 -1.98
N VAL A 101 -5.35 13.25 -2.14
CA VAL A 101 -4.18 12.52 -2.65
C VAL A 101 -3.35 11.94 -1.50
N THR A 102 -3.01 10.66 -1.61
CA THR A 102 -2.06 9.96 -0.72
C THR A 102 -0.86 9.46 -1.51
N ASN A 103 0.32 9.39 -0.89
CA ASN A 103 1.58 9.13 -1.60
C ASN A 103 2.08 7.67 -1.52
N ASN A 104 1.35 6.78 -0.85
CA ASN A 104 1.69 5.36 -0.73
C ASN A 104 0.51 4.53 -0.19
N THR A 105 0.64 3.21 -0.30
CA THR A 105 -0.35 2.23 0.16
C THR A 105 -0.71 2.37 1.64
N SER A 106 0.27 2.57 2.53
CA SER A 106 0.02 2.64 3.99
C SER A 106 -0.78 3.88 4.40
N VAL A 107 -0.49 5.03 3.77
CA VAL A 107 -1.24 6.28 4.00
C VAL A 107 -2.66 6.16 3.43
N MET A 108 -2.84 5.53 2.27
CA MET A 108 -4.16 5.21 1.71
C MET A 108 -4.99 4.38 2.70
N MET A 109 -4.46 3.25 3.17
CA MET A 109 -5.15 2.38 4.14
C MET A 109 -5.52 3.12 5.42
N THR A 110 -4.58 3.90 5.98
CA THR A 110 -4.83 4.67 7.22
C THR A 110 -5.92 5.74 7.01
N SER A 111 -5.91 6.40 5.85
CA SER A 111 -6.88 7.45 5.52
C SER A 111 -8.29 6.87 5.38
N VAL A 112 -8.44 5.73 4.68
CA VAL A 112 -9.71 5.03 4.54
C VAL A 112 -10.19 4.46 5.88
N ALA A 113 -9.30 3.86 6.67
CA ALA A 113 -9.61 3.33 8.00
C ALA A 113 -10.08 4.44 8.98
N GLY A 114 -9.57 5.67 8.82
CA GLY A 114 -9.92 6.82 9.65
C GLY A 114 -11.22 7.52 9.26
N ASN A 115 -11.74 7.30 8.05
CA ASN A 115 -12.88 8.04 7.51
C ASN A 115 -14.01 7.09 7.05
N PRO A 116 -15.15 7.02 7.77
CA PRO A 116 -16.30 6.21 7.38
C PRO A 116 -16.89 6.52 6.00
N GLN A 117 -16.67 7.74 5.48
CA GLN A 117 -17.16 8.17 4.16
C GLN A 117 -16.17 7.88 3.03
N ALA A 118 -14.97 7.36 3.34
CA ALA A 118 -13.90 7.23 2.37
C ALA A 118 -14.02 5.99 1.49
N ILE A 119 -13.63 6.18 0.23
CA ILE A 119 -13.32 5.14 -0.73
C ILE A 119 -11.89 5.34 -1.24
N GLY A 120 -11.17 4.24 -1.38
CA GLY A 120 -9.80 4.23 -1.88
C GLY A 120 -9.51 2.96 -2.66
N TYR A 121 -8.28 2.80 -3.12
CA TYR A 121 -7.83 1.59 -3.79
C TYR A 121 -6.39 1.23 -3.43
N ILE A 122 -6.11 -0.06 -3.30
CA ILE A 122 -4.79 -0.60 -2.94
C ILE A 122 -4.48 -1.88 -3.71
N SER A 123 -3.20 -2.28 -3.70
CA SER A 123 -2.82 -3.64 -4.10
C SER A 123 -3.52 -4.65 -3.19
N LEU A 124 -4.06 -5.70 -3.79
CA LEU A 124 -4.77 -6.76 -3.08
C LEU A 124 -3.86 -7.48 -2.08
N GLY A 125 -2.60 -7.73 -2.43
CA GLY A 125 -1.63 -8.33 -1.51
C GLY A 125 -1.25 -7.44 -0.31
N SER A 126 -1.72 -6.18 -0.27
CA SER A 126 -1.59 -5.29 0.89
C SER A 126 -2.88 -5.14 1.71
N LEU A 127 -3.98 -5.81 1.32
CA LEU A 127 -5.25 -5.74 2.03
C LEU A 127 -5.11 -6.35 3.44
N ASP A 128 -5.61 -5.64 4.45
CA ASP A 128 -5.55 -6.05 5.86
C ASP A 128 -6.77 -5.51 6.64
N ASP A 129 -6.97 -5.98 7.87
CA ASP A 129 -8.13 -5.78 8.74
C ASP A 129 -8.63 -4.33 8.95
N PRO A 130 -7.81 -3.26 8.95
CA PRO A 130 -8.30 -1.89 9.21
C PRO A 130 -9.29 -1.34 8.18
N VAL A 131 -9.37 -1.95 7.00
CA VAL A 131 -10.28 -1.61 5.90
C VAL A 131 -10.92 -2.89 5.37
N LYS A 132 -11.94 -2.75 4.52
CA LYS A 132 -12.48 -3.90 3.78
C LYS A 132 -12.49 -3.62 2.28
N ALA A 133 -12.31 -4.66 1.49
CA ALA A 133 -12.51 -4.61 0.05
C ALA A 133 -14.00 -4.78 -0.30
N LEU A 134 -14.47 -4.03 -1.28
CA LEU A 134 -15.75 -4.27 -1.95
C LEU A 134 -15.57 -5.36 -3.01
N LYS A 135 -16.64 -6.12 -3.27
CA LYS A 135 -16.74 -6.86 -4.53
C LYS A 135 -16.81 -5.85 -5.67
N VAL A 136 -16.30 -6.23 -6.84
CA VAL A 136 -16.45 -5.45 -8.08
C VAL A 136 -17.23 -6.30 -9.06
N ASP A 137 -18.36 -5.79 -9.53
CA ASP A 137 -19.29 -6.51 -10.41
C ASP A 137 -19.69 -7.89 -9.84
N GLY A 138 -19.87 -7.98 -8.52
CA GLY A 138 -20.20 -9.23 -7.82
C GLY A 138 -19.03 -10.17 -7.54
N ALA A 139 -17.83 -9.90 -8.08
CA ALA A 139 -16.64 -10.71 -7.86
C ALA A 139 -15.85 -10.24 -6.62
N GLU A 140 -15.47 -11.17 -5.75
CA GLU A 140 -14.61 -10.86 -4.59
C GLU A 140 -13.17 -10.63 -5.02
N ALA A 141 -12.53 -9.60 -4.47
CA ALA A 141 -11.11 -9.32 -4.69
C ALA A 141 -10.25 -10.37 -3.96
N THR A 142 -9.96 -11.48 -4.63
CA THR A 142 -9.11 -12.57 -4.11
C THR A 142 -8.12 -13.02 -5.17
N ALA A 143 -6.96 -13.56 -4.75
CA ALA A 143 -5.96 -14.08 -5.68
C ALA A 143 -6.53 -15.21 -6.57
N GLU A 144 -7.43 -16.04 -6.03
CA GLU A 144 -8.13 -17.08 -6.77
C GLU A 144 -9.06 -16.49 -7.86
N ASN A 145 -9.81 -15.45 -7.54
CA ASN A 145 -10.70 -14.81 -8.52
C ASN A 145 -9.93 -14.04 -9.58
N VAL A 146 -8.77 -13.45 -9.23
CA VAL A 146 -7.87 -12.85 -10.22
C VAL A 146 -7.26 -13.93 -11.12
N LYS A 147 -6.73 -15.03 -10.56
CA LYS A 147 -6.14 -16.13 -11.34
C LYS A 147 -7.15 -16.81 -12.28
N SER A 148 -8.43 -16.84 -11.90
CA SER A 148 -9.51 -17.41 -12.72
C SER A 148 -10.17 -16.41 -13.68
N ASP A 149 -9.72 -15.16 -13.74
CA ASP A 149 -10.31 -14.06 -14.54
C ASP A 149 -11.75 -13.69 -14.13
N THR A 150 -12.19 -14.14 -12.96
CA THR A 150 -13.50 -13.76 -12.37
C THR A 150 -13.45 -12.33 -11.81
N TYR A 151 -12.32 -11.93 -11.22
CA TYR A 151 -12.05 -10.55 -10.78
C TYR A 151 -11.05 -9.90 -11.73
N LYS A 152 -11.53 -8.98 -12.56
CA LYS A 152 -10.79 -8.44 -13.72
C LYS A 152 -9.90 -7.25 -13.42
N ILE A 153 -10.03 -6.67 -12.23
CA ILE A 153 -9.25 -5.49 -11.85
C ILE A 153 -7.88 -5.97 -11.37
N ALA A 154 -6.99 -6.24 -12.31
CA ALA A 154 -5.65 -6.75 -12.06
C ALA A 154 -4.62 -6.09 -12.98
N ARG A 155 -3.36 -6.10 -12.54
CA ARG A 155 -2.24 -5.45 -13.23
C ARG A 155 -0.93 -6.21 -13.01
N PRO A 156 0.04 -6.08 -13.92
CA PRO A 156 1.35 -6.67 -13.71
C PRO A 156 2.14 -5.90 -12.64
N PHE A 157 2.90 -6.65 -11.87
CA PHE A 157 4.04 -6.14 -11.13
C PHE A 157 5.29 -6.39 -11.95
N ASN A 158 5.87 -5.30 -12.45
CA ASN A 158 7.08 -5.31 -13.23
C ASN A 158 8.26 -4.85 -12.37
N ILE A 159 9.38 -5.53 -12.57
CA ILE A 159 10.69 -4.95 -12.31
C ILE A 159 11.31 -4.52 -13.63
N ALA A 160 12.25 -3.57 -13.58
CA ALA A 160 12.99 -3.17 -14.77
C ALA A 160 14.46 -2.92 -14.47
N THR A 161 15.32 -3.20 -15.43
CA THR A 161 16.75 -2.91 -15.35
C THR A 161 17.25 -2.28 -16.65
N LYS A 162 18.42 -1.65 -16.60
CA LYS A 162 19.20 -1.38 -17.82
C LYS A 162 19.92 -2.65 -18.28
N GLU A 163 20.44 -2.62 -19.50
CA GLU A 163 21.41 -3.62 -19.95
C GLU A 163 22.68 -3.61 -19.08
N GLY A 164 23.28 -4.79 -18.88
CA GLY A 164 24.55 -4.91 -18.16
C GLY A 164 24.44 -4.75 -16.65
N VAL A 165 23.28 -5.08 -16.06
CA VAL A 165 23.12 -5.14 -14.60
C VAL A 165 24.13 -6.13 -13.98
N SER A 166 24.48 -5.94 -12.71
CA SER A 166 25.46 -6.80 -12.02
C SER A 166 25.04 -8.27 -11.98
N GLU A 167 26.01 -9.19 -11.90
CA GLU A 167 25.74 -10.63 -11.77
C GLU A 167 24.86 -10.92 -10.54
N THR A 168 25.08 -10.21 -9.43
CA THR A 168 24.28 -10.32 -8.21
C THR A 168 22.83 -9.90 -8.45
N ALA A 169 22.59 -8.80 -9.17
CA ALA A 169 21.23 -8.37 -9.50
C ALA A 169 20.53 -9.35 -10.46
N GLN A 170 21.23 -9.83 -11.48
CA GLN A 170 20.70 -10.84 -12.41
C GLN A 170 20.37 -12.16 -11.69
N ASP A 171 21.19 -12.56 -10.73
CA ASP A 171 20.96 -13.73 -9.88
C ASP A 171 19.75 -13.53 -8.95
N PHE A 172 19.55 -12.34 -8.38
CA PHE A 172 18.34 -12.01 -7.62
C PHE A 172 17.08 -12.05 -8.50
N ILE A 173 17.13 -11.52 -9.73
CA ILE A 173 16.02 -11.64 -10.69
C ILE A 173 15.72 -13.11 -10.99
N SER A 174 16.75 -13.93 -11.16
CA SER A 174 16.61 -15.36 -11.40
C SER A 174 15.98 -16.07 -10.19
N TYR A 175 16.28 -15.65 -8.97
CA TYR A 175 15.61 -16.13 -7.77
C TYR A 175 14.14 -15.69 -7.71
N ILE A 176 13.81 -14.44 -8.02
CA ILE A 176 12.42 -13.97 -8.04
C ILE A 176 11.57 -14.84 -8.96
N LEU A 177 12.11 -15.21 -10.12
CA LEU A 177 11.44 -16.05 -11.12
C LEU A 177 11.59 -17.56 -10.88
N SER A 178 12.25 -17.97 -9.81
CA SER A 178 12.44 -19.39 -9.45
C SER A 178 11.22 -19.98 -8.75
N GLN A 179 11.17 -21.30 -8.60
CA GLN A 179 10.11 -21.98 -7.86
C GLN A 179 9.97 -21.43 -6.43
N GLU A 180 11.08 -21.18 -5.74
CA GLU A 180 11.10 -20.64 -4.38
C GLU A 180 10.61 -19.18 -4.33
N GLY A 181 11.04 -18.35 -5.28
CA GLY A 181 10.60 -16.96 -5.39
C GLY A 181 9.11 -16.85 -5.73
N GLN A 182 8.65 -17.62 -6.72
CA GLN A 182 7.25 -17.63 -7.12
C GLN A 182 6.33 -18.22 -6.03
N LYS A 183 6.82 -19.17 -5.24
CA LYS A 183 6.10 -19.61 -4.05
C LYS A 183 5.92 -18.48 -3.02
N ILE A 184 6.94 -17.66 -2.80
CA ILE A 184 6.82 -16.48 -1.92
C ILE A 184 5.77 -15.50 -2.47
N VAL A 185 5.73 -15.29 -3.78
CA VAL A 185 4.70 -14.45 -4.44
C VAL A 185 3.29 -14.96 -4.10
N GLU A 186 3.03 -16.26 -4.29
CA GLU A 186 1.71 -16.87 -3.99
C GLU A 186 1.36 -16.83 -2.50
N ASP A 187 2.31 -17.18 -1.62
CA ASP A 187 2.09 -17.19 -0.17
C ASP A 187 1.78 -15.79 0.40
N ASN A 188 2.09 -14.72 -0.34
CA ASN A 188 1.77 -13.34 0.02
C ASN A 188 0.56 -12.76 -0.73
N GLY A 189 -0.27 -13.62 -1.36
CA GLY A 189 -1.56 -13.22 -1.93
C GLY A 189 -1.50 -12.62 -3.33
N TYR A 190 -0.38 -12.81 -4.04
CA TYR A 190 -0.20 -12.43 -5.44
C TYR A 190 -0.30 -13.65 -6.36
N ILE A 191 -0.40 -13.42 -7.66
CA ILE A 191 -0.52 -14.47 -8.65
C ILE A 191 0.86 -14.67 -9.29
N SER A 192 1.35 -15.90 -9.26
CA SER A 192 2.62 -16.30 -9.86
C SER A 192 2.59 -16.19 -11.39
N VAL A 193 3.76 -15.91 -11.97
CA VAL A 193 4.00 -15.85 -13.42
C VAL A 193 4.82 -17.05 -13.92
N GLY A 194 5.14 -17.99 -13.04
CA GLY A 194 6.07 -19.09 -13.30
C GLY A 194 5.60 -20.44 -12.76
N ASP A 195 4.49 -20.96 -13.29
CA ASP A 195 3.93 -22.28 -12.90
C ASP A 195 4.94 -23.45 -13.08
N ASP A 196 5.92 -23.31 -13.99
CA ASP A 196 6.99 -24.29 -14.28
C ASP A 196 8.41 -23.76 -13.95
N ALA A 197 8.52 -22.81 -13.03
CA ALA A 197 9.81 -22.21 -12.66
C ALA A 197 10.83 -23.24 -12.15
N ALA A 198 12.10 -23.07 -12.55
CA ALA A 198 13.18 -23.92 -12.07
C ALA A 198 13.48 -23.66 -10.59
N ALA A 199 13.83 -24.71 -9.85
CA ALA A 199 14.30 -24.59 -8.47
C ALA A 199 15.64 -23.84 -8.40
N TYR A 200 15.83 -23.07 -7.33
CA TYR A 200 16.99 -22.23 -7.10
C TYR A 200 17.69 -22.61 -5.78
N ALA A 201 18.95 -23.04 -5.88
CA ALA A 201 19.71 -23.57 -4.74
C ALA A 201 20.67 -22.55 -4.07
N GLY A 202 20.78 -21.32 -4.59
CA GLY A 202 21.77 -20.34 -4.14
C GLY A 202 23.11 -20.41 -4.90
N THR A 203 23.60 -19.26 -5.35
CA THR A 203 24.92 -19.12 -6.01
C THR A 203 25.94 -18.36 -5.15
N LYS A 204 25.51 -17.83 -4.00
CA LYS A 204 26.26 -17.06 -3.00
C LYS A 204 27.04 -15.87 -3.58
N PRO A 205 26.44 -15.06 -4.47
CA PRO A 205 27.13 -13.91 -5.04
C PRO A 205 27.36 -12.87 -3.94
N SER A 206 28.42 -12.09 -4.09
CA SER A 206 28.70 -10.93 -3.25
C SER A 206 28.42 -9.65 -4.02
N GLY A 207 27.89 -8.64 -3.35
CA GLY A 207 27.65 -7.33 -3.97
C GLY A 207 26.41 -6.67 -3.42
N LYS A 208 26.24 -5.40 -3.75
CA LYS A 208 25.09 -4.61 -3.35
C LYS A 208 24.13 -4.46 -4.53
N ILE A 209 22.84 -4.63 -4.25
CA ILE A 209 21.72 -4.34 -5.16
C ILE A 209 20.91 -3.22 -4.51
N VAL A 210 20.65 -2.15 -5.26
CA VAL A 210 19.72 -1.08 -4.89
C VAL A 210 18.48 -1.23 -5.74
N ILE A 211 17.32 -1.35 -5.09
CA ILE A 211 16.02 -1.51 -5.72
C ILE A 211 15.17 -0.31 -5.33
N ALA A 212 14.46 0.32 -6.28
CA ALA A 212 13.62 1.48 -5.98
C ALA A 212 12.29 1.44 -6.71
N GLY A 213 11.26 2.06 -6.12
CA GLY A 213 9.99 2.28 -6.80
C GLY A 213 8.76 1.87 -5.99
N SER A 214 7.79 1.30 -6.69
CA SER A 214 6.41 1.18 -6.23
C SER A 214 6.22 0.65 -4.79
N SER A 215 5.58 1.48 -3.97
CA SER A 215 5.05 1.09 -2.65
C SER A 215 4.05 -0.07 -2.65
N SER A 216 3.47 -0.45 -3.80
CA SER A 216 2.64 -1.66 -3.90
C SER A 216 3.45 -2.94 -4.04
N ILE A 217 4.68 -2.86 -4.56
CA ILE A 217 5.57 -4.02 -4.77
C ILE A 217 6.47 -4.23 -3.57
N THR A 218 6.79 -3.18 -2.81
CA THR A 218 7.66 -3.25 -1.64
C THR A 218 7.35 -4.41 -0.70
N PRO A 219 6.09 -4.70 -0.29
CA PRO A 219 5.81 -5.79 0.66
C PRO A 219 6.30 -7.15 0.17
N VAL A 220 5.99 -7.52 -1.07
CA VAL A 220 6.45 -8.80 -1.65
C VAL A 220 7.93 -8.79 -1.97
N MET A 221 8.49 -7.65 -2.41
CA MET A 221 9.93 -7.52 -2.66
C MET A 221 10.76 -7.68 -1.39
N GLU A 222 10.26 -7.21 -0.24
CA GLU A 222 10.88 -7.44 1.07
C GLU A 222 10.89 -8.94 1.43
N LYS A 223 9.80 -9.66 1.15
CA LYS A 223 9.71 -11.12 1.36
C LYS A 223 10.63 -11.90 0.43
N LEU A 224 10.70 -11.50 -0.84
CA LEU A 224 11.64 -12.07 -1.82
C LEU A 224 13.10 -11.82 -1.41
N LYS A 225 13.41 -10.61 -0.91
CA LYS A 225 14.73 -10.29 -0.34
C LYS A 225 15.06 -11.20 0.85
N GLU A 226 14.12 -11.38 1.79
CA GLU A 226 14.30 -12.26 2.95
C GLU A 226 14.66 -13.67 2.50
N GLY A 227 13.85 -14.30 1.63
CA GLY A 227 14.10 -15.65 1.15
C GLY A 227 15.40 -15.79 0.34
N TYR A 228 15.72 -14.82 -0.50
CA TYR A 228 16.99 -14.82 -1.26
C TYR A 228 18.20 -14.82 -0.33
N LYS A 229 18.17 -14.03 0.75
CA LYS A 229 19.28 -13.90 1.69
C LYS A 229 19.54 -15.16 2.51
N GLU A 230 18.56 -16.06 2.65
CA GLU A 230 18.77 -17.35 3.32
C GLU A 230 19.75 -18.24 2.55
N VAL A 231 19.70 -18.19 1.22
CA VAL A 231 20.57 -18.99 0.33
C VAL A 231 21.77 -18.20 -0.21
N ASN A 232 21.71 -16.87 -0.21
CA ASN A 232 22.74 -15.95 -0.68
C ASN A 232 23.15 -14.91 0.38
N PRO A 233 23.78 -15.33 1.50
CA PRO A 233 24.06 -14.45 2.64
C PRO A 233 25.11 -13.35 2.37
N ASN A 234 25.85 -13.46 1.27
CA ASN A 234 26.91 -12.51 0.89
C ASN A 234 26.37 -11.30 0.10
N ALA A 235 25.11 -11.34 -0.32
CA ALA A 235 24.48 -10.26 -1.05
C ALA A 235 23.87 -9.23 -0.09
N GLU A 236 24.02 -7.96 -0.45
CA GLU A 236 23.37 -6.83 0.22
C GLU A 236 22.26 -6.30 -0.69
N ILE A 237 21.04 -6.22 -0.18
CA ILE A 237 19.89 -5.68 -0.93
C ILE A 237 19.30 -4.52 -0.13
N GLU A 238 19.25 -3.36 -0.75
CA GLU A 238 18.62 -2.16 -0.23
C GLU A 238 17.38 -1.83 -1.07
N ILE A 239 16.23 -1.71 -0.41
CA ILE A 239 14.95 -1.38 -1.06
C ILE A 239 14.56 0.05 -0.66
N GLN A 240 14.35 0.90 -1.65
CA GLN A 240 13.97 2.31 -1.50
C GLN A 240 12.56 2.52 -2.05
N GLN A 241 11.59 2.56 -1.14
CA GLN A 241 10.20 2.75 -1.52
C GLN A 241 9.93 4.18 -1.99
N SER A 242 9.24 4.30 -3.14
CA SER A 242 8.71 5.52 -3.73
C SER A 242 7.46 5.18 -4.58
N ASP A 243 7.17 5.95 -5.63
CA ASP A 243 6.20 5.61 -6.68
C ASP A 243 6.87 4.90 -7.88
N SER A 244 6.06 4.38 -8.80
CA SER A 244 6.56 3.61 -9.94
C SER A 244 7.38 4.45 -10.92
N THR A 245 6.99 5.71 -11.15
CA THR A 245 7.67 6.58 -12.10
C THR A 245 9.03 7.00 -11.55
N THR A 246 9.11 7.43 -10.28
CA THR A 246 10.37 7.74 -9.61
C THR A 246 11.32 6.54 -9.59
N GLY A 247 10.80 5.32 -9.37
CA GLY A 247 11.60 4.09 -9.43
C GLY A 247 12.21 3.86 -10.80
N MET A 248 11.40 3.95 -11.86
CA MET A 248 11.86 3.77 -13.24
C MET A 248 12.86 4.86 -13.66
N GLU A 249 12.61 6.12 -13.32
CA GLU A 249 13.55 7.23 -13.56
C GLU A 249 14.88 7.02 -12.83
N SER A 250 14.83 6.52 -11.59
CA SER A 250 16.03 6.20 -10.82
C SER A 250 16.85 5.11 -11.50
N THR A 251 16.21 4.10 -12.08
CA THR A 251 16.88 3.04 -12.84
C THR A 251 17.46 3.58 -14.16
N VAL A 252 16.72 4.38 -14.91
CA VAL A 252 17.19 5.02 -16.16
C VAL A 252 18.47 5.82 -15.92
N ASN A 253 18.48 6.58 -14.81
CA ASN A 253 19.60 7.43 -14.41
C ASN A 253 20.74 6.67 -13.70
N GLY A 254 20.61 5.35 -13.49
CA GLY A 254 21.61 4.52 -12.83
C GLY A 254 21.79 4.80 -11.34
N ILE A 255 20.76 5.36 -10.69
CA ILE A 255 20.72 5.60 -9.25
C ILE A 255 20.43 4.28 -8.50
N CYS A 256 19.59 3.43 -9.08
CA CYS A 256 19.33 2.07 -8.60
C CYS A 256 19.57 1.03 -9.70
N ASP A 257 19.76 -0.22 -9.31
CA ASP A 257 19.98 -1.35 -10.21
C ASP A 257 18.66 -1.87 -10.79
N ILE A 258 17.60 -1.88 -9.96
CA ILE A 258 16.28 -2.42 -10.31
C ILE A 258 15.18 -1.41 -9.95
N GLY A 259 14.32 -1.10 -10.92
CA GLY A 259 13.12 -0.28 -10.76
C GLY A 259 11.88 -1.15 -10.56
N MET A 260 10.92 -0.70 -9.76
CA MET A 260 9.66 -1.41 -9.49
C MET A 260 8.46 -0.61 -9.99
N ALA A 261 7.68 -1.15 -10.92
CA ALA A 261 6.43 -0.55 -11.39
C ALA A 261 5.24 -1.51 -11.24
N SER A 262 4.19 -1.04 -10.57
CA SER A 262 2.94 -1.78 -10.43
C SER A 262 1.96 -1.42 -11.55
N ARG A 263 2.49 -1.43 -12.77
CA ARG A 263 1.82 -1.14 -14.04
C ARG A 263 2.73 -1.65 -15.16
N GLU A 264 2.23 -1.62 -16.38
CA GLU A 264 3.09 -1.74 -17.55
C GLU A 264 4.15 -0.63 -17.59
N LEU A 265 5.30 -0.95 -18.18
CA LEU A 265 6.31 0.06 -18.49
C LEU A 265 5.73 1.02 -19.53
N LYS A 266 6.05 2.31 -19.38
CA LYS A 266 5.72 3.33 -20.38
C LYS A 266 6.66 3.18 -21.59
N ASP A 267 6.17 3.56 -22.76
CA ASP A 267 7.00 3.60 -23.98
C ASP A 267 8.26 4.44 -23.77
N SER A 268 8.14 5.59 -23.09
CA SER A 268 9.29 6.45 -22.76
C SER A 268 10.33 5.79 -21.84
N GLU A 269 9.91 4.87 -20.97
CA GLU A 269 10.80 4.11 -20.08
C GLU A 269 11.57 3.04 -20.87
N ILE A 270 10.88 2.37 -21.81
CA ILE A 270 11.48 1.37 -22.72
C ILE A 270 12.45 2.05 -23.70
N GLU A 271 12.04 3.18 -24.29
CA GLU A 271 12.88 3.99 -25.19
C GLU A 271 14.12 4.55 -24.46
N ALA A 272 14.00 4.81 -23.15
CA ALA A 272 15.13 5.17 -22.29
C ALA A 272 16.07 3.99 -21.96
N GLY A 273 15.77 2.79 -22.48
CA GLY A 273 16.63 1.60 -22.40
C GLY A 273 16.31 0.67 -21.23
N LEU A 274 15.16 0.81 -20.58
CA LEU A 274 14.72 -0.17 -19.58
C LEU A 274 14.18 -1.44 -20.23
N LYS A 275 14.49 -2.57 -19.62
CA LYS A 275 13.91 -3.88 -19.94
C LYS A 275 13.03 -4.32 -18.77
N GLY A 276 11.74 -4.46 -19.04
CA GLY A 276 10.78 -4.94 -18.06
C GLY A 276 10.81 -6.45 -17.91
N GLN A 277 10.52 -6.93 -16.71
CA GLN A 277 10.26 -8.32 -16.37
C GLN A 277 9.08 -8.35 -15.42
N GLU A 278 8.00 -9.00 -15.84
CA GLU A 278 6.86 -9.27 -14.97
C GLU A 278 7.26 -10.31 -13.91
N ILE A 279 6.94 -10.05 -12.65
CA ILE A 279 7.29 -10.92 -11.52
C ILE A 279 6.09 -11.48 -10.76
N ALA A 280 4.92 -10.86 -10.94
CA ALA A 280 3.65 -11.24 -10.36
C ALA A 280 2.51 -10.51 -11.06
N LEU A 281 1.30 -11.05 -10.94
CA LEU A 281 0.06 -10.33 -11.20
C LEU A 281 -0.60 -9.96 -9.85
N ASP A 282 -1.11 -8.73 -9.75
CA ASP A 282 -1.71 -8.13 -8.56
C ASP A 282 -3.14 -7.67 -8.85
N GLY A 283 -4.10 -8.08 -8.01
CA GLY A 283 -5.43 -7.48 -8.01
C GLY A 283 -5.41 -6.07 -7.42
N ILE A 284 -6.27 -5.16 -7.88
CA ILE A 284 -6.52 -3.89 -7.19
C ILE A 284 -7.83 -4.03 -6.41
N ALA A 285 -7.76 -3.88 -5.09
CA ALA A 285 -8.94 -3.88 -4.24
C ALA A 285 -9.47 -2.45 -4.10
N VAL A 286 -10.76 -2.25 -4.41
CA VAL A 286 -11.51 -1.04 -4.02
C VAL A 286 -11.85 -1.19 -2.55
N ILE A 287 -11.34 -0.28 -1.72
CA ILE A 287 -11.45 -0.36 -0.26
C ILE A 287 -12.34 0.74 0.30
N VAL A 288 -13.05 0.39 1.37
CA VAL A 288 -13.84 1.31 2.18
C VAL A 288 -13.56 1.06 3.65
N ASN A 289 -14.00 2.00 4.49
CA ASN A 289 -14.00 1.81 5.93
C ASN A 289 -14.84 0.58 6.34
N ASN A 290 -14.44 -0.12 7.41
CA ASN A 290 -15.21 -1.25 7.95
C ASN A 290 -16.64 -0.88 8.40
N LYS A 291 -16.89 0.40 8.72
CA LYS A 291 -18.24 0.91 9.07
C LYS A 291 -19.12 1.18 7.86
N ASN A 292 -18.55 1.25 6.66
CA ASN A 292 -19.36 1.32 5.45
C ASN A 292 -20.02 -0.05 5.26
N SER A 293 -21.32 -0.11 5.02
CA SER A 293 -22.03 -1.41 4.91
C SER A 293 -22.09 -1.97 3.50
N MET A 294 -21.73 -1.18 2.47
CA MET A 294 -21.66 -1.64 1.09
C MET A 294 -20.73 -2.84 0.97
N SER A 295 -21.11 -3.81 0.14
CA SER A 295 -20.36 -5.05 -0.06
C SER A 295 -19.98 -5.31 -1.51
N ASP A 296 -20.56 -4.58 -2.44
CA ASP A 296 -20.39 -4.72 -3.88
C ASP A 296 -20.54 -3.34 -4.52
N ILE A 297 -19.80 -3.13 -5.61
CA ILE A 297 -19.83 -1.92 -6.41
C ILE A 297 -19.59 -2.30 -7.88
N THR A 298 -20.26 -1.65 -8.81
CA THR A 298 -20.00 -1.91 -10.24
C THR A 298 -18.79 -1.13 -10.73
N THR A 299 -18.17 -1.60 -11.82
CA THR A 299 -17.10 -0.86 -12.50
C THR A 299 -17.55 0.56 -12.89
N ASP A 300 -18.77 0.71 -13.40
CA ASP A 300 -19.34 2.03 -13.77
C ASP A 300 -19.52 2.92 -12.54
N GLN A 301 -20.00 2.39 -11.41
CA GLN A 301 -20.13 3.17 -10.17
C GLN A 301 -18.77 3.64 -9.64
N VAL A 302 -17.73 2.81 -9.73
CA VAL A 302 -16.37 3.24 -9.37
C VAL A 302 -15.92 4.37 -10.29
N LYS A 303 -16.13 4.26 -11.60
CA LYS A 303 -15.82 5.33 -12.55
C LYS A 303 -16.52 6.63 -12.15
N ASP A 304 -17.84 6.58 -12.00
CA ASP A 304 -18.68 7.75 -11.73
C ASP A 304 -18.32 8.43 -10.40
N ILE A 305 -17.94 7.67 -9.38
CA ILE A 305 -17.43 8.23 -8.11
C ILE A 305 -16.11 8.95 -8.34
N TYR A 306 -15.17 8.31 -9.04
CA TYR A 306 -13.83 8.86 -9.23
C TYR A 306 -13.79 10.00 -10.25
N THR A 307 -14.76 10.13 -11.14
CA THR A 307 -14.94 11.30 -12.02
C THR A 307 -15.80 12.41 -11.40
N GLY A 308 -16.42 12.15 -10.25
CA GLY A 308 -17.25 13.12 -9.53
C GLY A 308 -18.69 13.24 -10.06
N GLU A 309 -19.14 12.29 -10.89
CA GLU A 309 -20.54 12.18 -11.31
C GLU A 309 -21.44 11.69 -10.16
N ILE A 310 -20.93 10.78 -9.33
CA ILE A 310 -21.57 10.34 -8.08
C ILE A 310 -20.75 10.87 -6.90
N THR A 311 -21.37 11.74 -6.10
CA THR A 311 -20.70 12.37 -4.95
C THR A 311 -21.31 11.97 -3.60
N GLU A 312 -22.41 11.23 -3.58
CA GLU A 312 -23.15 10.85 -2.37
C GLU A 312 -23.35 9.34 -2.30
N TRP A 313 -23.10 8.73 -1.14
CA TRP A 313 -23.28 7.28 -0.96
C TRP A 313 -24.75 6.82 -1.14
N SER A 314 -25.71 7.74 -0.99
CA SER A 314 -27.13 7.44 -1.20
C SER A 314 -27.49 7.16 -2.65
N ASP A 315 -26.66 7.61 -3.61
CA ASP A 315 -26.92 7.46 -5.04
C ASP A 315 -26.52 6.07 -5.56
N LEU A 316 -25.89 5.26 -4.69
CA LEU A 316 -25.41 3.90 -4.97
C LEU A 316 -26.32 2.79 -4.40
N GLN A 317 -27.46 3.17 -3.78
CA GLN A 317 -28.38 2.26 -3.07
C GLN A 317 -29.63 1.88 -3.87
#